data_AF-A0A660HND3-F1
#
_entry.id   AF-A0A660HND3-F1
#
_cell.length_a   1.000
_cell.length_b   1.000
_cell.length_c   1.000
_cell.angle_alpha   90.00
_cell.angle_beta   90.00
_cell.angle_gamma   90.00
#
_symmetry.space_group_name_H-M   'P 1'
#
loop_
_entity.id
_entity.type
_entity.pdbx_description
1 polymer ?
#
loop_
_entity_poly.entity_id
_entity_poly.type
_entity_poly.pdbx_seq_one_letter_code
_entity_poly.pdbx_strand_id
1 'polypeptide(L)' 'MKSTNFRSDGQTIENIIEFNPSNEKKIKETKFRSDGTTIDYITEYDLSTGVEIRTTYI' A
#
# COMPACT_ATOMS: atom_id res chain seq x y z
N MET A 1 4.03 -11.05 2.37
CA MET A 1 4.93 -10.16 3.15
C MET A 1 4.27 -8.80 3.31
N LYS A 2 4.59 -8.02 4.35
CA LYS A 2 4.06 -6.67 4.56
C LYS A 2 5.20 -5.69 4.81
N SER A 3 5.15 -4.53 4.15
CA SER A 3 6.07 -3.41 4.36
C SER A 3 5.31 -2.15 4.78
N THR A 4 5.92 -1.37 5.66
CA THR A 4 5.43 -0.04 6.06
C THR A 4 6.50 0.96 5.66
N ASN A 5 6.16 1.93 4.81
CA ASN A 5 7.07 3.02 4.49
C ASN A 5 6.66 4.28 5.26
N PHE A 6 7.67 5.01 5.69
CA PHE A 6 7.52 6.23 6.47
C PHE A 6 7.92 7.44 5.62
N ARG A 7 7.34 8.60 5.95
CA ARG A 7 7.72 9.88 5.37
C ARG A 7 9.15 10.25 5.79
N SER A 8 9.64 11.39 5.29
CA SER A 8 10.98 11.89 5.60
C SER A 8 11.25 12.13 7.09
N ASP A 9 10.21 12.27 7.91
CA ASP A 9 10.32 12.37 9.37
C ASP A 9 10.61 11.02 10.07
N GLY A 10 10.57 9.91 9.32
CA GLY A 10 10.81 8.56 9.81
C GLY A 10 9.74 8.03 10.78
N GLN A 11 8.65 8.76 10.99
CA GLN A 11 7.63 8.46 12.01
C GLN A 11 6.23 8.37 11.41
N THR A 12 5.89 9.29 10.51
CA THR A 12 4.58 9.36 9.88
C THR A 12 4.49 8.31 8.78
N ILE A 13 3.50 7.43 8.86
CA ILE A 13 3.29 6.39 7.84
C ILE A 13 2.88 7.06 6.52
N GLU A 14 3.55 6.67 5.44
CA GLU A 14 3.20 7.11 4.09
C GLU A 14 2.26 6.10 3.42
N ASN A 15 2.65 4.83 3.42
CA ASN A 15 1.85 3.73 2.90
C ASN A 15 2.22 2.41 3.56
N ILE A 16 1.31 1.46 3.44
CA ILE A 16 1.52 0.06 3.77
C ILE A 16 1.33 -0.74 2.49
N ILE A 17 2.27 -1.64 2.19
CA ILE A 17 2.25 -2.49 1.00
C ILE A 17 2.21 -3.96 1.44
N GLU A 18 1.29 -4.71 0.87
CA GLU A 18 1.20 -6.16 1.03
C GLU A 18 1.66 -6.84 -0.26
N PHE A 19 2.40 -7.94 -0.09
CA PHE A 19 3.01 -8.69 -1.19
C PHE A 19 2.60 -10.15 -1.13
N ASN A 20 2.36 -10.73 -2.31
CA ASN A 20 2.14 -12.16 -2.48
C ASN A 20 3.43 -12.92 -2.07
N PRO A 21 3.34 -13.89 -1.13
CA PRO A 21 4.52 -14.63 -0.66
C PRO A 21 5.15 -15.54 -1.73
N SER A 22 4.41 -15.91 -2.79
CA SER A 22 4.89 -16.86 -3.79
C SER A 22 5.67 -16.21 -4.94
N ASN A 23 5.42 -14.93 -5.22
CA ASN A 23 6.04 -14.23 -6.36
C ASN A 23 6.51 -12.79 -6.05
N GLU A 24 6.41 -12.39 -4.77
CA GLU A 24 6.84 -11.08 -4.26
C GLU A 24 6.17 -9.85 -4.91
N LYS A 25 5.09 -10.07 -5.70
CA LYS A 25 4.35 -8.96 -6.31
C LYS A 25 3.47 -8.25 -5.29
N LYS A 26 3.29 -6.95 -5.46
CA LYS A 26 2.31 -6.17 -4.70
C LYS A 26 0.92 -6.72 -4.96
N ILE A 27 0.13 -6.84 -3.90
CA ILE A 27 -1.27 -7.26 -3.95
C ILE A 27 -2.20 -6.22 -3.36
N LYS A 28 -1.67 -5.35 -2.49
CA LYS A 28 -2.41 -4.24 -1.91
C LYS A 28 -1.48 -3.10 -1.53
N GLU A 29 -1.94 -1.88 -1.71
CA GLU A 29 -1.32 -0.66 -1.17
C GLU A 29 -2.39 0.17 -0.47
N THR A 30 -2.11 0.58 0.76
CA THR A 30 -2.91 1.55 1.52
C THR A 30 -2.09 2.82 1.67
N LYS A 31 -2.52 3.92 1.06
CA LYS A 31 -1.86 5.24 1.18
C LYS A 31 -2.54 6.06 2.27
N PHE A 32 -1.74 6.76 3.07
CA PHE A 32 -2.21 7.65 4.12
C PHE A 32 -1.99 9.12 3.75
N ARG A 33 -2.86 10.00 4.27
CA ARG A 33 -2.72 11.46 4.18
C ARG A 33 -1.50 11.93 4.98
N SER A 34 -1.27 13.25 5.00
CA SER A 34 -0.12 13.84 5.70
C SER A 34 -0.13 13.61 7.21
N ASP A 35 -1.28 13.29 7.80
CA ASP A 35 -1.41 12.93 9.22
C ASP A 35 -0.96 11.49 9.54
N GLY A 36 -0.64 10.68 8.52
CA GLY A 36 -0.21 9.28 8.65
C GLY A 36 -1.24 8.33 9.24
N THR A 37 -2.50 8.77 9.39
CA THR A 37 -3.56 8.01 10.07
C THR A 37 -4.84 7.95 9.25
N THR A 38 -5.19 9.03 8.56
CA THR A 38 -6.31 9.04 7.62
C THR A 38 -5.92 8.35 6.33
N ILE A 39 -6.66 7.32 5.93
CA ILE A 39 -6.46 6.65 4.63
C ILE A 39 -6.91 7.61 3.53
N ASP A 40 -6.08 7.76 2.51
CA ASP A 40 -6.40 8.56 1.33
C ASP A 40 -7.01 7.68 0.23
N TYR A 41 -6.34 6.58 -0.08
CA TYR A 41 -6.85 5.57 -0.99
C TYR A 41 -6.26 4.19 -0.71
N ILE A 42 -6.93 3.17 -1.27
CA ILE A 42 -6.47 1.79 -1.28
C ILE A 42 -6.46 1.30 -2.73
N THR A 43 -5.35 0.68 -3.13
CA THR A 43 -5.19 0.05 -4.44
C THR A 43 -5.05 -1.47 -4.28
N GLU A 44 -5.82 -2.22 -5.05
CA GLU A 44 -5.78 -3.69 -5.13
C GLU A 44 -5.12 -4.11 -6.44
N TYR A 45 -4.27 -5.15 -6.38
CA TYR A 45 -3.53 -5.65 -7.53
C TYR A 45 -3.79 -7.14 -7.72
N ASP A 46 -3.72 -7.58 -8.97
CA ASP A 46 -3.83 -8.98 -9.34
C ASP A 46 -2.69 -9.81 -8.75
N LEU A 47 -3.04 -10.93 -8.11
CA LEU A 47 -2.10 -11.76 -7.34
C LEU A 47 -0.98 -12.37 -8.20
N SER A 48 -1.24 -12.61 -9.48
CA SER A 48 -0.33 -13.30 -10.39
C SER A 48 0.51 -12.34 -11.21
N THR A 49 -0.10 -11.26 -11.68
CA THR A 49 0.50 -10.29 -12.60
C THR A 49 1.06 -9.07 -11.88
N GLY A 50 0.50 -8.68 -10.73
CA GLY A 50 0.82 -7.44 -10.02
C GLY A 50 0.22 -6.19 -10.68
N VAL A 51 -0.69 -6.39 -11.64
CA VAL A 51 -1.38 -5.31 -12.35
C VAL A 51 -2.48 -4.75 -11.45
N GLU A 52 -2.63 -3.42 -11.43
CA GLU A 52 -3.69 -2.76 -10.70
C GLU A 52 -5.07 -3.20 -11.20
N ILE A 53 -5.93 -3.62 -10.28
CA ILE A 53 -7.33 -3.97 -10.55
C ILE A 53 -8.22 -2.78 -10.28
N ARG A 54 -8.02 -2.11 -9.13
CA ARG A 54 -8.90 -1.04 -8.65
C ARG A 54 -8.20 -0.17 -7.62
N THR A 55 -8.51 1.12 -7.69
CA THR A 55 -8.23 2.09 -6.62
C THR A 55 -9.53 2.63 -6.04
N THR A 56 -9.62 2.71 -4.71
CA THR A 56 -10.77 3.25 -3.96
C THR A 56 -10.29 4.40 -3.10
N TYR A 57 -10.85 5.60 -3.29
CA TYR A 57 -10.59 6.80 -2.49
C TYR A 57 -11.51 6.84 -1.28
N ILE A 58 -10.99 7.24 -0.11
CA ILE A 58 -11.71 7.26 1.18
C ILE A 58 -11.96 8.70 1.68
#